data_AF-A0A3B1DMU2-F1
#
_entry.id   AF-A0A3B1DMU2-F1
#
_cell.length_a   1.000
_cell.length_b   1.000
_cell.length_c   1.000
_cell.angle_alpha   90.00
_cell.angle_beta   90.00
_cell.angle_gamma   90.00
#
_symmetry.space_group_name_H-M   'P 1'
#
loop_
_entity.id
_entity.type
_entity.pdbx_description
1 polymer ?
#
loop_
_entity_poly.entity_id
_entity_poly.type
_entity_poly.pdbx_seq_one_letter_code
_entity_poly.pdbx_strand_id
1 'polypeptide(L)'
;MDGTNLTTMILIGAVIVLVMVAGIILYLMRDRLLGSTSEEMPGSGGILETMRGMRDRGEISEEEYRTAQAAIVAKASAKKTSGQGVEKTKPVKIQTADGKVGELRAAPGFDLTGERLPPAARRATEENETDFD
;
A
#
# COMPACT_ATOMS: atom_id res chain seq x y z
N MET A 1 60.47 -15.32 9.61
CA MET A 1 59.00 -15.28 9.48
C MET A 1 58.48 -16.56 10.08
N ASP A 2 58.00 -16.49 11.32
CA ASP A 2 57.58 -17.68 12.06
C ASP A 2 56.32 -18.26 11.42
N GLY A 3 56.26 -19.59 11.28
CA GLY A 3 55.15 -20.30 10.61
C GLY A 3 53.77 -20.03 11.23
N THR A 4 53.74 -19.46 12.43
CA THR A 4 52.53 -18.95 13.09
C THR A 4 51.87 -17.82 12.29
N ASN A 5 52.64 -16.86 11.77
CA ASN A 5 52.11 -15.73 10.99
C ASN A 5 51.49 -16.18 9.66
N LEU A 6 52.13 -17.16 9.00
CA LEU A 6 51.60 -17.78 7.79
C LEU A 6 50.28 -18.50 8.07
N THR A 7 50.23 -19.25 9.17
CA THR A 7 49.03 -19.97 9.61
C THR A 7 47.89 -18.99 9.94
N THR A 8 48.17 -17.88 10.64
CA THR A 8 47.18 -16.86 10.96
C THR A 8 46.64 -16.17 9.70
N MET A 9 47.50 -15.83 8.75
CA MET A 9 47.09 -15.22 7.47
C MET A 9 46.16 -16.14 6.67
N ILE A 10 46.49 -17.44 6.58
CA ILE A 10 45.67 -18.44 5.90
C ILE A 10 44.32 -18.58 6.60
N LEU A 11 44.31 -18.62 7.94
CA LEU A 11 43.08 -18.77 8.73
C LEU A 11 42.13 -17.57 8.55
N ILE A 12 42.67 -16.35 8.57
CA ILE A 12 41.89 -15.13 8.32
C ILE A 12 41.30 -15.17 6.90
N GLY A 13 42.11 -15.52 5.89
CA GLY A 13 41.63 -15.65 4.51
C GLY A 13 40.50 -16.68 4.38
N ALA A 14 40.64 -17.84 5.03
CA ALA A 14 39.62 -18.89 5.03
C ALA A 14 38.30 -18.42 5.65
N VAL A 15 38.35 -17.68 6.77
CA VAL A 15 37.14 -17.14 7.41
C VAL A 15 36.43 -16.13 6.51
N ILE A 16 37.17 -15.26 5.83
CA ILE A 16 36.58 -14.26 4.90
C ILE A 16 35.84 -14.96 3.76
N VAL A 17 36.47 -15.96 3.14
CA VAL A 17 35.85 -16.73 2.05
C VAL A 17 34.61 -17.46 2.55
N LEU A 18 34.66 -18.05 3.75
CA LEU A 18 33.53 -18.73 4.36
C LEU A 18 32.34 -17.78 4.57
N VAL A 19 32.58 -16.58 5.10
CA VAL A 19 31.53 -15.56 5.28
C VAL A 19 30.96 -15.09 3.94
N MET A 20 31.80 -14.89 2.93
CA MET A 20 31.35 -14.57 1.57
C MET A 20 30.45 -15.65 0.99
N VAL A 21 30.85 -16.92 1.09
CA VAL A 21 30.05 -18.06 0.61
C VAL A 21 28.73 -18.15 1.37
N ALA A 22 28.75 -18.01 2.70
CA ALA A 22 27.54 -18.00 3.52
C ALA A 22 26.60 -16.84 3.13
N GLY A 23 27.15 -15.64 2.87
CA GLY A 23 26.40 -14.49 2.40
C GLY A 23 25.76 -14.72 1.02
N ILE A 24 26.51 -15.32 0.08
CA ILE A 24 25.99 -15.69 -1.24
C ILE A 24 24.87 -16.71 -1.10
N ILE A 25 25.06 -17.75 -0.28
CA ILE A 25 24.03 -18.78 -0.04
C ILE A 25 22.77 -18.13 0.55
N LEU A 26 22.92 -17.28 1.56
CA LEU A 26 21.80 -16.55 2.15
C LEU A 26 21.11 -15.63 1.14
N TYR A 27 21.86 -14.95 0.27
CA TYR A 27 21.33 -14.12 -0.79
C TYR A 27 20.53 -14.93 -1.83
N LEU A 28 21.02 -16.11 -2.22
CA LEU A 28 20.31 -17.00 -3.13
C LEU A 28 19.09 -17.65 -2.47
N MET A 29 19.19 -18.01 -1.18
CA MET A 29 18.06 -18.55 -0.42
C MET A 29 17.01 -17.47 -0.13
N ARG A 30 17.43 -16.22 0.03
CA ARG A 30 16.53 -15.07 0.18
C ARG A 30 15.56 -15.02 -1.00
N ASP A 31 16.05 -15.18 -2.22
CA ASP A 31 15.20 -15.16 -3.42
C ASP A 31 14.20 -16.32 -3.44
N ARG A 32 14.61 -17.49 -2.94
CA ARG A 32 13.74 -18.68 -2.89
C ARG A 32 12.72 -18.66 -1.75
N LEU A 33 13.03 -17.98 -0.63
CA LEU A 33 12.17 -17.90 0.57
C LEU A 33 11.29 -16.64 0.58
N LEU A 34 11.77 -15.53 0.00
CA LEU A 34 11.05 -14.24 -0.08
C LEU A 34 10.52 -13.96 -1.48
N GLY A 35 10.84 -14.76 -2.51
CA GLY A 35 10.18 -14.71 -3.81
C GLY A 35 8.67 -15.01 -3.77
N SER A 36 8.17 -15.58 -2.66
CA SER A 36 6.74 -15.67 -2.35
C SER A 36 6.20 -14.51 -1.51
N THR A 37 7.07 -13.70 -0.89
CA THR A 37 6.67 -12.66 0.06
C THR A 37 7.67 -11.49 0.02
N SER A 38 7.43 -10.55 -0.90
CA SER A 38 7.84 -9.14 -0.82
C SER A 38 9.30 -8.79 -1.12
N GLU A 39 9.56 -8.21 -2.31
CA GLU A 39 10.04 -6.82 -2.44
C GLU A 39 10.23 -6.31 -3.88
N GLU A 40 9.60 -6.94 -4.88
CA GLU A 40 9.06 -6.13 -5.96
C GLU A 40 7.63 -5.79 -5.55
N MET A 41 7.30 -4.49 -5.43
CA MET A 41 5.90 -4.10 -5.69
C MET A 41 5.48 -4.91 -6.92
N PRO A 42 4.33 -5.59 -6.94
CA PRO A 42 3.80 -6.11 -8.18
C PRO A 42 3.55 -4.88 -9.05
N GLY A 43 4.58 -4.49 -9.79
CA GLY A 43 4.45 -3.67 -10.96
C GLY A 43 3.42 -4.39 -11.79
N SER A 44 2.58 -3.61 -12.45
CA SER A 44 1.49 -4.09 -13.30
C SER A 44 1.86 -5.33 -14.13
N GLY A 45 3.14 -5.54 -14.47
CA GLY A 45 3.69 -6.75 -15.07
C GLY A 45 3.31 -8.09 -14.41
N GLY A 46 3.43 -8.27 -13.09
CA GLY A 46 3.15 -9.58 -12.46
C GLY A 46 1.66 -9.97 -12.51
N ILE A 47 0.79 -8.97 -12.34
CA ILE A 47 -0.68 -9.16 -12.41
C ILE A 47 -1.11 -9.35 -13.87
N LEU A 48 -0.55 -8.59 -14.81
CA LEU A 48 -0.83 -8.74 -16.25
C LEU A 48 -0.38 -10.11 -16.79
N GLU A 49 0.73 -10.65 -16.28
CA GLU A 49 1.22 -11.98 -16.67
C GLU A 49 0.28 -13.09 -16.16
N THR A 50 -0.20 -12.96 -14.92
CA THR A 50 -1.20 -13.88 -14.38
C THR A 50 -2.49 -13.85 -15.21
N MET A 51 -2.98 -12.66 -15.56
CA MET A 51 -4.17 -12.50 -16.40
C MET A 51 -3.95 -13.00 -17.83
N ARG A 52 -2.74 -12.86 -18.39
CA ARG A 52 -2.40 -13.43 -19.70
C ARG A 52 -2.49 -14.96 -19.64
N GLY A 53 -1.95 -15.57 -18.59
CA GLY A 53 -2.10 -17.00 -18.35
C GLY A 53 -3.56 -17.44 -18.22
N MET A 54 -4.41 -16.67 -17.54
CA MET A 54 -5.86 -16.96 -17.44
C MET A 54 -6.55 -16.90 -18.81
N ARG A 55 -6.23 -15.91 -19.64
CA ARG A 55 -6.77 -15.79 -21.00
C ARG A 55 -6.34 -16.97 -21.87
N ASP A 56 -5.07 -17.34 -21.81
CA ASP A 56 -4.53 -18.43 -22.63
C ASP A 56 -5.09 -19.80 -22.21
N ARG A 57 -5.54 -19.94 -20.95
CA ARG A 57 -6.33 -21.08 -20.46
C ARG A 57 -7.82 -21.01 -20.78
N GLY A 58 -8.29 -19.90 -21.35
CA GLY A 58 -9.71 -19.67 -21.64
C GLY A 58 -10.59 -19.36 -20.42
N GLU A 59 -9.98 -19.00 -19.28
CA GLU A 59 -10.71 -18.66 -18.05
C GLU A 59 -11.34 -17.25 -18.11
N ILE A 60 -10.84 -16.39 -19.00
CA ILE A 60 -11.35 -15.03 -19.24
C ILE A 60 -11.44 -14.77 -20.74
N SER A 61 -12.44 -13.97 -21.13
CA SER A 61 -12.61 -13.55 -22.52
C SER A 61 -11.58 -12.46 -22.91
N GLU A 62 -11.36 -12.28 -24.22
CA GLU A 62 -10.43 -11.26 -24.72
C GLU A 62 -10.90 -9.83 -24.37
N GLU A 63 -12.21 -9.61 -24.33
CA GLU A 63 -12.82 -8.33 -23.98
C GLU A 63 -12.59 -7.97 -22.50
N GLU A 64 -12.75 -8.95 -21.61
CA GLU A 64 -12.46 -8.79 -20.18
C GLU A 64 -10.98 -8.52 -19.93
N TYR A 65 -10.10 -9.23 -20.63
CA TYR A 65 -8.65 -9.02 -20.54
C TYR A 65 -8.26 -7.60 -20.96
N ARG A 66 -8.78 -7.09 -22.08
CA ARG A 66 -8.49 -5.72 -22.56
C ARG A 66 -9.00 -4.66 -21.58
N THR A 67 -10.18 -4.86 -21.02
CA THR A 67 -10.77 -3.91 -20.06
C THR A 67 -9.96 -3.85 -18.77
N ALA A 68 -9.57 -5.02 -18.24
CA ALA A 68 -8.72 -5.12 -17.05
C ALA A 68 -7.32 -4.52 -17.29
N GLN A 69 -6.71 -4.82 -18.44
CA GLN A 69 -5.41 -4.26 -18.83
C GLN A 69 -5.46 -2.73 -18.89
N ALA A 70 -6.47 -2.16 -19.55
CA ALA A 70 -6.63 -0.71 -19.66
C ALA A 70 -6.78 -0.05 -18.29
N ALA A 71 -7.57 -0.65 -17.38
CA ALA A 71 -7.77 -0.13 -16.03
C ALA A 71 -6.47 -0.13 -15.20
N ILE A 72 -5.64 -1.17 -15.34
CA ILE A 72 -4.34 -1.25 -14.64
C ILE A 72 -3.36 -0.21 -15.19
N VAL A 73 -3.28 -0.06 -16.52
CA VAL A 73 -2.41 0.92 -17.17
C VAL A 73 -2.80 2.35 -16.77
N ALA A 74 -4.10 2.65 -16.73
CA ALA A 74 -4.62 3.96 -16.31
C ALA A 74 -4.26 4.29 -14.84
N LYS A 75 -4.34 3.31 -13.94
CA LYS A 75 -3.92 3.48 -12.54
C LYS A 75 -2.40 3.66 -12.41
N ALA A 76 -1.62 2.93 -13.22
CA ALA A 76 -0.17 3.02 -13.21
C ALA A 76 0.33 4.38 -13.74
N SER A 77 -0.29 4.91 -14.79
CA SER A 77 0.06 6.22 -15.35
C SER A 77 -0.28 7.37 -14.39
N ALA A 78 -1.45 7.32 -13.73
CA ALA A 78 -1.86 8.31 -12.73
C ALA A 78 -0.92 8.36 -11.52
N LYS A 79 -0.38 7.20 -11.09
CA LYS A 79 0.59 7.12 -9.98
C LYS A 79 1.96 7.73 -10.35
N LYS A 80 2.34 7.70 -11.64
CA LYS A 80 3.61 8.26 -12.12
C LYS A 80 3.58 9.79 -12.17
N THR A 81 2.42 10.39 -12.43
CA THR A 81 2.23 11.85 -12.42
C THR A 81 2.13 12.45 -11.01
N SER A 82 1.72 11.67 -10.00
CA SER A 82 1.69 12.11 -8.60
C SER A 82 3.05 12.03 -7.89
N GLY A 83 4.11 11.58 -8.57
CA GLY A 83 5.45 11.38 -8.00
C GLY A 83 6.44 12.54 -8.18
N GLN A 84 6.04 13.62 -8.85
CA GLN A 84 6.89 14.79 -9.08
C GLN A 84 6.27 16.02 -8.38
N GLY A 85 6.80 16.33 -7.19
CA GLY A 85 6.49 17.56 -6.46
C GLY A 85 5.56 17.39 -5.26
N VAL A 86 6.05 16.80 -4.18
CA VAL A 86 5.52 17.12 -2.83
C VAL A 86 6.64 17.79 -2.05
N GLU A 87 6.92 19.03 -2.46
CA GLU A 87 7.58 20.01 -1.61
C GLU A 87 6.66 20.27 -0.40
N LYS A 88 7.25 20.39 0.79
CA LYS A 88 6.58 20.61 2.08
C LYS A 88 5.45 21.65 1.98
N THR A 89 4.19 21.21 2.01
CA THR A 89 3.06 22.11 2.32
C THR A 89 2.23 21.57 3.48
N LYS A 90 2.01 22.50 4.42
CA LYS A 90 1.29 22.45 5.70
C LYS A 90 -0.01 21.61 5.68
N PRO A 91 -0.48 21.11 6.84
CA PRO A 91 -1.69 20.29 6.92
C PRO A 91 -2.86 20.97 6.22
N VAL A 92 -3.41 20.24 5.25
CA VAL A 92 -4.48 20.65 4.35
C VAL A 92 -5.74 20.93 5.16
N LYS A 93 -6.23 22.17 5.11
CA LYS A 93 -7.64 22.48 5.44
C LYS A 93 -8.49 21.68 4.45
N ILE A 94 -9.30 20.76 4.97
CA ILE A 94 -10.23 19.94 4.18
C ILE A 94 -11.21 20.90 3.48
N GLN A 95 -10.94 21.21 2.22
CA GLN A 95 -11.91 21.81 1.31
C GLN A 95 -12.51 20.64 0.52
N THR A 96 -13.64 20.13 0.99
CA THR A 96 -14.43 19.18 0.21
C THR A 96 -15.37 19.99 -0.68
N ALA A 97 -15.04 20.11 -1.96
CA ALA A 97 -15.97 20.49 -2.98
C ALA A 97 -15.81 19.48 -4.11
N ASP A 98 -16.79 18.60 -4.27
CA ASP A 98 -17.31 18.30 -5.61
C ASP A 98 -18.69 17.65 -5.48
N GLY A 99 -19.67 18.36 -6.05
CA GLY A 99 -21.08 18.18 -5.80
C GLY A 99 -21.68 16.97 -6.51
N LYS A 100 -22.45 16.19 -5.75
CA LYS A 100 -23.65 15.57 -6.29
C LYS A 100 -24.81 16.53 -6.05
N VAL A 101 -25.37 17.03 -7.15
CA VAL A 101 -26.60 17.82 -7.19
C VAL A 101 -27.72 16.94 -6.59
N GLY A 102 -28.15 17.26 -5.37
CA GLY A 102 -29.27 16.59 -4.69
C GLY A 102 -29.11 16.39 -3.19
N GLU A 103 -27.90 16.38 -2.64
CA GLU A 103 -27.71 16.32 -1.18
C GLU A 103 -27.73 17.72 -0.57
N LEU A 104 -28.90 18.16 -0.11
CA LEU A 104 -28.99 19.27 0.84
C LEU A 104 -28.21 18.86 2.09
N ARG A 105 -27.06 19.49 2.32
CA ARG A 105 -26.24 19.31 3.52
C ARG A 105 -26.31 20.58 4.34
N ALA A 106 -26.55 20.43 5.63
CA ALA A 106 -26.53 21.54 6.56
C ALA A 106 -25.11 22.04 6.82
N ALA A 107 -25.01 23.31 7.22
CA ALA A 107 -23.76 23.88 7.70
C ALA A 107 -23.30 23.15 8.99
N PRO A 108 -21.99 23.08 9.26
CA PRO A 108 -21.48 22.42 10.47
C PRO A 108 -22.11 22.99 11.74
N GLY A 109 -22.66 22.12 12.59
CA GLY A 109 -23.36 22.52 13.82
C GLY A 109 -24.83 22.90 13.64
N PHE A 110 -25.38 22.78 12.42
CA PHE A 110 -26.79 22.99 12.11
C PHE A 110 -27.41 21.73 11.49
N ASP A 111 -28.71 21.55 11.72
CA ASP A 111 -29.56 20.55 11.07
C ASP A 111 -29.95 21.00 9.64
N LEU A 112 -30.44 20.08 8.81
CA LEU A 112 -31.04 20.30 7.49
C LEU A 112 -32.18 21.34 7.50
N THR A 113 -32.82 21.52 8.66
CA THR A 113 -33.83 22.56 8.91
C THR A 113 -33.23 23.96 9.15
N GLY A 114 -31.91 24.05 9.36
CA GLY A 114 -31.24 25.30 9.72
C GLY A 114 -31.23 25.61 11.21
N GLU A 115 -31.73 24.71 12.06
CA GLU A 115 -31.63 24.85 13.52
C GLU A 115 -30.26 24.40 14.05
N ARG A 116 -29.79 24.97 15.16
CA ARG A 116 -28.53 24.53 15.79
C ARG A 116 -28.71 23.15 16.41
N LEU A 117 -27.75 22.24 16.19
CA LEU A 117 -27.77 20.96 16.87
C LEU A 117 -27.65 21.17 18.39
N PRO A 118 -28.43 20.42 19.21
CA PRO A 118 -28.26 20.45 20.65
C PRO A 118 -26.85 19.98 21.02
N PRO A 119 -26.22 20.59 22.04
CA PRO A 119 -24.91 20.18 22.51
C PRO A 119 -24.97 18.72 22.96
N ALA A 120 -24.00 17.89 22.54
CA ALA A 120 -23.96 16.45 22.78
C ALA A 120 -24.13 16.05 24.26
N ALA A 121 -23.82 16.96 25.19
CA ALA A 121 -24.01 16.78 26.63
C ALA A 121 -25.48 16.60 27.07
N ARG A 122 -26.47 17.10 26.32
CA ARG A 122 -27.90 16.95 26.67
C ARG A 122 -28.53 15.64 26.20
N ARG A 123 -28.03 15.03 25.11
CA ARG A 123 -28.59 13.78 24.58
C ARG A 123 -28.39 12.58 25.52
N ALA A 124 -27.29 12.57 26.28
CA ALA A 124 -27.02 11.50 27.25
C ALA A 124 -27.95 11.55 28.49
N THR A 125 -28.64 12.66 28.73
CA THR A 125 -29.52 12.83 29.91
C THR A 125 -30.97 12.49 29.57
N GLU A 126 -31.43 12.76 28.34
CA GLU A 126 -32.82 12.51 27.92
C GLU A 126 -33.11 11.03 27.60
N GLU A 127 -32.12 10.24 27.16
CA GLU A 127 -32.31 8.79 26.93
C GLU A 127 -32.41 7.96 28.22
N ASN A 128 -32.14 8.55 29.39
CA ASN A 128 -32.10 7.83 30.68
C ASN A 128 -33.32 8.12 31.59
N GLU A 129 -34.34 8.84 31.10
CA GLU A 129 -35.50 9.29 31.89
C GLU A 129 -36.85 8.74 31.39
N THR A 130 -36.85 7.89 30.35
CA THR A 130 -38.09 7.32 29.78
C THR A 130 -38.44 5.91 30.27
N ASP A 131 -37.90 5.44 31.39
CA ASP A 131 -38.09 4.05 31.87
C ASP A 131 -38.50 3.98 33.36
N PHE A 132 -39.40 4.85 33.81
CA PHE A 132 -40.15 4.66 35.06
C PHE A 132 -41.56 5.26 34.95
N ASP A 133 -42.53 4.41 34.58
CA ASP A 133 -43.93 4.44 35.04
C ASP A 133 -44.46 3.00 35.13
#